data_AF-A0A7X9RYL8-F1
#
_entry.id   AF-A0A7X9RYL8-F1
#
_cell.length_a   1.000
_cell.length_b   1.000
_cell.length_c   1.000
_cell.angle_alpha   90.00
_cell.angle_beta   90.00
_cell.angle_gamma   90.00
#
_symmetry.space_group_name_H-M   'P 1'
#
loop_
_entity.id
_entity.type
_entity.pdbx_description
1 polymer ?
#
loop_
_entity_poly.entity_id
_entity_poly.type
_entity_poly.pdbx_seq_one_letter_code
_entity_poly.pdbx_strand_id
1 'polypeptide(L)'
;MKIENKKVLRFSIPIRTIYNFQGEGMYEETLEDHFRLIICEELIRKSIKHNFDYHAFEVKDGFGTELHYFGIDINLNVVIQNLIKNKFRLGLNVQKFENGYWVEKYNDAKRMKYKEFDILD
;
A
#
# COMPACT_ATOMS: atom_id res chain seq x y z
N MET A 1 20.15 -25.11 -3.48
CA MET A 1 19.48 -23.81 -3.72
C MET A 1 19.44 -23.06 -2.41
N LYS A 2 20.09 -21.89 -2.30
CA LYS A 2 19.83 -21.00 -1.16
C LYS A 2 18.37 -20.55 -1.31
N ILE A 3 17.55 -20.76 -0.29
CA ILE A 3 16.23 -20.12 -0.20
C ILE A 3 16.55 -18.63 -0.05
N GLU A 4 16.61 -17.93 -1.17
CA GLU A 4 16.70 -16.48 -1.13
C GLU A 4 15.46 -16.00 -0.38
N ASN A 5 15.66 -15.20 0.66
CA ASN A 5 14.62 -14.72 1.56
C ASN A 5 13.78 -13.65 0.84
N LYS A 6 13.10 -14.06 -0.24
CA LYS A 6 12.23 -13.25 -1.07
C LYS A 6 10.99 -12.92 -0.25
N LYS A 7 10.72 -11.64 -0.12
CA LYS A 7 9.56 -11.11 0.60
C LYS A 7 8.66 -10.42 -0.40
N VAL A 8 7.36 -10.63 -0.24
CA VAL A 8 6.35 -10.01 -1.11
C VAL A 8 5.34 -9.27 -0.23
N LEU A 9 5.13 -8.00 -0.55
CA LEU A 9 4.14 -7.13 0.07
C LEU A 9 3.16 -6.63 -0.97
N ARG A 10 1.93 -6.43 -0.55
CA ARG A 10 0.89 -5.84 -1.38
C ARG A 10 0.28 -4.66 -0.66
N PHE A 11 0.17 -3.54 -1.36
CA PHE A 11 -0.51 -2.35 -0.90
C PHE A 11 -1.58 -2.00 -1.93
N SER A 12 -2.79 -1.68 -1.50
CA SER A 12 -3.87 -1.31 -2.42
C SER A 12 -4.82 -0.30 -1.79
N ILE A 13 -5.37 0.57 -2.62
CA ILE A 13 -6.41 1.54 -2.24
C ILE A 13 -7.58 1.46 -3.24
N PRO A 14 -8.82 1.72 -2.79
CA PRO A 14 -9.95 1.82 -3.70
C PRO A 14 -10.02 3.18 -4.42
N ILE A 15 -10.80 3.27 -5.48
CA ILE A 15 -11.02 4.41 -6.36
C ILE A 15 -11.67 5.56 -5.58
N ARG A 16 -12.44 5.26 -4.53
CA ARG A 16 -12.98 6.28 -3.63
C ARG A 16 -11.87 7.11 -2.96
N THR A 17 -10.72 6.49 -2.68
CA THR A 17 -9.54 7.16 -2.14
C THR A 17 -8.90 8.05 -3.19
N ILE A 18 -8.94 7.63 -4.45
CA ILE A 18 -8.51 8.41 -5.61
C ILE A 18 -9.44 9.62 -5.79
N TYR A 19 -10.76 9.45 -5.77
CA TYR A 19 -11.71 10.55 -5.88
C TYR A 19 -11.60 11.58 -4.75
N ASN A 20 -11.42 11.11 -3.51
CA ASN A 20 -11.17 12.01 -2.38
C ASN A 20 -9.86 12.81 -2.55
N PHE A 21 -8.91 12.30 -3.33
CA PHE A 21 -7.69 13.00 -3.73
C PHE A 21 -7.88 13.91 -4.96
N GLN A 22 -8.67 13.50 -5.94
CA GLN A 22 -8.93 14.24 -7.18
C GLN A 22 -9.74 15.52 -6.96
N GLY A 23 -10.53 15.60 -5.88
CA GLY A 23 -11.11 16.85 -5.39
C GLY A 23 -10.06 17.91 -4.98
N GLU A 24 -8.78 17.54 -4.89
CA GLU A 24 -7.63 18.42 -4.62
C GLU A 24 -6.75 18.65 -5.88
N GLY A 25 -7.15 18.18 -7.06
CA GLY A 25 -6.50 18.50 -8.34
C GLY A 25 -5.35 17.61 -8.80
N MET A 26 -5.20 16.38 -8.27
CA MET A 26 -4.17 15.41 -8.72
C MET A 26 -4.72 14.38 -9.73
N TYR A 27 -3.97 14.06 -10.79
CA TYR A 27 -4.30 12.99 -11.75
C TYR A 27 -4.01 11.60 -11.16
N GLU A 28 -4.66 10.56 -11.68
CA GLU A 28 -4.52 9.17 -11.20
C GLU A 28 -3.10 8.62 -11.32
N GLU A 29 -2.42 8.86 -12.45
CA GLU A 29 -1.02 8.44 -12.66
C GLU A 29 -0.08 9.08 -11.62
N THR A 30 -0.26 10.37 -11.30
CA THR A 30 0.51 11.06 -10.26
C THR A 30 0.24 10.50 -8.85
N LEU A 31 -0.96 9.99 -8.62
CA LEU A 31 -1.33 9.40 -7.34
C LEU A 31 -0.68 8.02 -7.14
N GLU A 32 -0.65 7.21 -8.19
CA GLU A 32 0.03 5.91 -8.20
C GLU A 32 1.54 6.07 -7.98
N ASP A 33 2.16 7.06 -8.64
CA ASP A 33 3.58 7.39 -8.44
C ASP A 33 3.88 7.87 -7.01
N HIS A 34 3.04 8.76 -6.47
CA HIS A 34 3.19 9.24 -5.09
C HIS A 34 3.02 8.12 -4.06
N PHE A 35 2.04 7.23 -4.30
CA PHE A 35 1.82 6.04 -3.49
C PHE A 35 3.02 5.11 -3.50
N ARG A 36 3.57 4.84 -4.68
CA ARG A 36 4.77 4.02 -4.87
C ARG A 36 5.99 4.64 -4.19
N LEU A 37 6.21 5.94 -4.34
CA LEU A 37 7.32 6.66 -3.71
C LEU A 37 7.33 6.46 -2.19
N ILE A 38 6.20 6.60 -1.51
CA ILE A 38 6.11 6.43 -0.05
C ILE A 38 6.48 4.99 0.38
N ILE A 39 6.02 3.99 -0.37
CA ILE A 39 6.32 2.58 -0.08
C ILE A 39 7.83 2.31 -0.25
N CYS A 40 8.42 2.84 -1.33
CA CYS A 40 9.82 2.64 -1.66
C CYS A 40 10.78 3.46 -0.79
N GLU A 41 10.35 4.60 -0.23
CA GLU A 41 11.22 5.49 0.55
C GLU A 41 11.86 4.77 1.76
N GLU A 42 11.10 3.92 2.46
CA GLU A 42 11.62 3.15 3.60
C GLU A 42 12.63 2.07 3.18
N LEU A 43 12.51 1.52 1.97
CA LEU A 43 13.50 0.61 1.40
C LEU A 43 14.81 1.35 1.06
N ILE A 44 14.68 2.53 0.45
CA ILE A 44 15.80 3.38 0.04
C ILE A 44 16.58 3.86 1.29
N ARG A 45 15.88 4.35 2.32
CA ARG A 45 16.46 4.82 3.59
C ARG A 45 17.28 3.73 4.30
N LYS A 46 16.83 2.47 4.24
CA LYS A 46 17.54 1.35 4.88
C LYS A 46 18.73 0.82 4.09
N SER A 47 19.14 1.47 2.99
CA SER A 47 20.26 1.00 2.16
C SER A 47 20.09 -0.46 1.71
N ILE A 48 18.86 -0.91 1.46
CA ILE A 48 18.61 -2.19 0.79
C ILE A 48 19.01 -1.98 -0.67
N LYS A 49 20.31 -2.16 -0.92
CA LYS A 49 20.94 -2.01 -2.23
C LYS A 49 20.42 -3.12 -3.16
N HIS A 50 19.71 -2.67 -4.19
CA HIS A 50 19.71 -3.20 -5.56
C HIS A 50 18.85 -4.39 -5.98
N ASN A 51 18.02 -5.02 -5.13
CA ASN A 51 17.06 -6.02 -5.63
C ASN A 51 15.68 -5.87 -4.97
N PHE A 52 14.95 -4.81 -5.34
CA PHE A 52 13.50 -4.81 -5.20
C PHE A 52 12.86 -4.55 -6.56
N ASP A 53 11.76 -5.23 -6.82
CA ASP A 53 10.93 -5.08 -8.00
C ASP A 53 9.51 -4.73 -7.54
N TYR A 54 8.77 -4.01 -8.36
CA TYR A 54 7.39 -3.69 -8.08
C TYR A 54 6.51 -3.91 -9.31
N HIS A 55 5.28 -4.34 -9.04
CA HIS A 55 4.27 -4.53 -10.06
C HIS A 55 3.02 -3.77 -9.67
N ALA A 56 2.60 -2.84 -10.52
CA ALA A 56 1.28 -2.25 -10.42
C ALA A 56 0.23 -3.29 -10.82
N PHE A 57 -0.92 -3.28 -10.16
CA PHE A 57 -2.07 -4.08 -10.54
C PHE A 57 -3.36 -3.30 -10.29
N GLU A 58 -4.35 -3.55 -11.13
CA GLU A 58 -5.69 -3.00 -10.94
C GLU A 58 -6.44 -3.79 -9.87
N VAL A 59 -7.18 -3.07 -9.03
CA VAL A 59 -8.26 -3.65 -8.23
C VAL A 59 -9.57 -3.17 -8.82
N LYS A 60 -10.64 -3.98 -8.66
CA LYS A 60 -11.96 -3.79 -9.29
C LYS A 60 -12.43 -2.33 -9.32
N ASP A 61 -12.10 -1.57 -8.29
CA ASP A 61 -12.35 -0.14 -8.20
C ASP A 61 -11.10 0.50 -7.59
N GLY A 62 -9.94 0.60 -8.25
CA GLY A 62 -8.74 1.29 -7.74
C GLY A 62 -7.41 0.69 -8.22
N PHE A 63 -6.32 0.97 -7.52
CA PHE A 63 -5.00 0.40 -7.85
C PHE A 63 -4.28 -0.17 -6.63
N GLY A 64 -3.27 -1.00 -6.92
CA GLY A 64 -2.34 -1.48 -5.93
C GLY A 64 -0.94 -1.72 -6.50
N THR A 65 0.00 -1.82 -5.57
CA THR A 65 1.40 -2.10 -5.84
C THR A 65 1.82 -3.33 -5.08
N GLU A 66 2.38 -4.29 -5.79
CA GLU A 66 3.06 -5.45 -5.22
C GLU A 66 4.55 -5.20 -5.22
N LEU A 67 5.20 -5.35 -4.06
CA LEU A 67 6.61 -5.10 -3.85
C LEU A 67 7.31 -6.41 -3.52
N HIS A 68 8.29 -6.77 -4.35
CA HIS A 68 9.14 -7.94 -4.20
C HIS A 68 10.52 -7.46 -3.76
N TYR A 69 11.06 -7.96 -2.66
CA TYR A 69 12.38 -7.55 -2.19
C TYR A 69 13.11 -8.67 -1.45
N PHE A 70 14.42 -8.53 -1.38
CA PHE A 70 15.29 -9.43 -0.61
C PHE A 70 15.93 -8.68 0.56
N GLY A 71 16.11 -9.37 1.69
CA GLY A 71 16.88 -8.85 2.82
C GLY A 71 16.04 -8.54 4.06
N ILE A 72 16.35 -7.41 4.73
CA ILE A 72 15.78 -7.05 6.03
C ILE A 72 14.31 -6.67 5.90
N ASP A 73 13.48 -6.98 6.90
CA ASP A 73 12.08 -6.57 6.91
C ASP A 73 11.93 -5.04 6.92
N ILE A 74 11.03 -4.57 6.06
CA ILE A 74 10.55 -3.18 6.07
C ILE A 74 9.76 -2.96 7.36
N ASN A 75 9.92 -1.77 7.96
CA ASN A 75 9.08 -1.37 9.07
C ASN A 75 7.69 -0.97 8.52
N LEU A 76 6.80 -1.95 8.39
CA LEU A 76 5.45 -1.73 7.84
C LEU A 76 4.67 -0.66 8.59
N ASN A 77 4.87 -0.52 9.91
CA ASN A 77 4.18 0.51 10.69
C ASN A 77 4.57 1.91 10.21
N VAL A 78 5.84 2.16 9.89
CA VAL A 78 6.29 3.46 9.38
C VAL A 78 5.72 3.73 7.99
N VAL A 79 5.77 2.75 7.08
CA VAL A 79 5.19 2.87 5.74
C VAL A 79 3.70 3.19 5.81
N ILE A 80 2.93 2.43 6.61
CA ILE A 80 1.49 2.64 6.80
C ILE A 80 1.21 4.04 7.36
N GLN A 81 1.97 4.49 8.37
CA GLN A 81 1.80 5.84 8.92
C GLN A 81 2.11 6.93 7.89
N ASN A 82 3.12 6.74 7.03
CA ASN A 82 3.45 7.69 5.97
C ASN A 82 2.34 7.73 4.90
N LEU A 83 1.80 6.57 4.51
CA LEU A 83 0.65 6.50 3.59
C LEU A 83 -0.57 7.22 4.17
N ILE A 84 -0.87 7.01 5.46
CA ILE A 84 -1.98 7.70 6.16
C ILE A 84 -1.78 9.21 6.18
N LYS A 85 -0.57 9.69 6.52
CA LYS A 85 -0.24 11.13 6.52
C LYS A 85 -0.38 11.75 5.14
N ASN A 86 -0.08 10.99 4.11
CA ASN A 86 -0.28 11.38 2.71
C ASN A 86 -1.67 10.98 2.21
N LYS A 87 -2.71 11.06 3.07
CA LYS A 87 -4.13 10.91 2.71
C LYS A 87 -4.54 9.60 2.01
N PHE A 88 -3.67 8.59 1.91
CA PHE A 88 -3.99 7.28 1.34
C PHE A 88 -4.77 6.36 2.26
N ARG A 89 -5.17 6.83 3.44
CA ARG A 89 -5.76 5.99 4.49
C ARG A 89 -7.01 5.26 4.05
N LEU A 90 -7.91 5.95 3.33
CA LEU A 90 -9.26 5.44 3.09
C LEU A 90 -9.17 4.12 2.32
N GLY A 91 -9.71 3.06 2.90
CA GLY A 91 -9.71 1.74 2.27
C GLY A 91 -8.33 1.12 2.03
N LEU A 92 -7.24 1.68 2.60
CA LEU A 92 -5.90 1.13 2.46
C LEU A 92 -5.86 -0.29 3.00
N ASN A 93 -5.40 -1.21 2.17
CA ASN A 93 -5.17 -2.60 2.52
C ASN A 93 -3.69 -2.93 2.31
N VAL A 94 -3.08 -3.59 3.30
CA VAL A 94 -1.68 -4.02 3.28
C VAL A 94 -1.62 -5.49 3.64
N GLN A 95 -1.02 -6.28 2.75
CA GLN A 95 -0.86 -7.72 2.92
C GLN A 95 0.60 -8.11 2.73
N LYS A 96 1.00 -9.21 3.37
CA LYS A 96 2.32 -9.82 3.21
C LYS A 96 2.15 -11.29 2.83
N PHE A 97 2.89 -11.76 1.84
CA PHE A 97 2.89 -13.17 1.49
C PHE A 97 3.77 -13.94 2.48
N GLU A 98 3.16 -14.84 3.25
CA GLU A 98 3.84 -15.64 4.27
C GLU A 98 3.31 -17.08 4.19
N ASN A 99 4.20 -18.07 4.25
CA ASN A 99 3.83 -19.50 4.28
C ASN A 99 2.88 -19.97 3.15
N GLY A 100 2.96 -19.37 1.96
CA GLY A 100 2.16 -19.74 0.80
C GLY A 100 0.80 -19.05 0.69
N TYR A 101 0.48 -18.10 1.59
CA TYR A 101 -0.78 -17.35 1.56
C TYR A 101 -0.57 -15.86 1.89
N TRP A 102 -1.57 -15.05 1.56
CA TRP A 102 -1.59 -13.63 1.87
C TRP A 102 -2.10 -13.39 3.30
N VAL A 103 -1.26 -12.77 4.12
CA VAL A 103 -1.58 -12.36 5.49
C VAL A 103 -1.89 -10.87 5.52
N GLU A 104 -3.08 -10.50 5.99
CA GLU A 104 -3.45 -9.11 6.22
C GLU A 104 -2.60 -8.52 7.36
N LYS A 105 -1.96 -7.38 7.11
CA LYS A 105 -1.18 -6.61 8.09
C LYS A 105 -1.86 -5.30 8.47
N TYR A 106 -2.66 -4.74 7.56
CA TYR A 106 -3.47 -3.55 7.82
C TYR A 106 -4.66 -3.50 6.86
N ASN A 107 -5.83 -3.06 7.33
CA ASN A 107 -7.02 -2.91 6.50
C ASN A 107 -7.93 -1.82 7.07
N ASP A 108 -7.91 -0.63 6.46
CA ASP A 108 -8.81 0.47 6.82
C ASP A 108 -10.21 0.30 6.21
N ALA A 109 -10.37 -0.52 5.15
CA ALA A 109 -11.68 -0.82 4.57
C ALA A 109 -12.63 -1.51 5.58
N LYS A 110 -12.09 -2.28 6.53
CA LYS A 110 -12.88 -2.83 7.65
C LYS A 110 -13.49 -1.73 8.54
N ARG A 111 -12.86 -0.56 8.64
CA ARG A 111 -13.40 0.60 9.37
C ARG A 111 -14.45 1.36 8.56
N MET A 112 -14.45 1.23 7.24
CA MET A 112 -15.44 1.87 6.37
C MET A 112 -16.83 1.23 6.52
N LYS A 113 -16.91 -0.07 6.80
CA LYS A 113 -18.20 -0.76 7.09
C LYS A 113 -18.98 -0.14 8.25
N TYR A 114 -18.31 0.57 9.17
CA TYR A 114 -18.94 1.19 10.34
C TYR A 114 -19.19 2.70 10.18
N LYS A 115 -18.82 3.32 9.04
CA LYS A 115 -19.08 4.74 8.79
C LYS A 115 -20.25 5.02 7.84
N GLU A 116 -20.88 3.98 7.30
CA GLU A 116 -22.04 4.12 6.40
C GLU A 116 -23.40 4.19 7.15
N PHE A 117 -23.41 4.28 8.49
CA PHE A 117 -24.64 4.42 9.29
C PHE A 117 -24.74 5.67 10.18
N ASP A 118 -23.73 6.56 10.19
CA ASP A 118 -23.80 7.84 10.89
C ASP A 118 -23.87 9.01 9.89
N ILE A 119 -24.84 8.95 8.97
CA ILE A 119 -25.44 10.18 8.44
C ILE A 119 -26.65 10.42 9.34
N LEU A 120 -26.44 11.20 10.40
CA LEU A 120 -27.54 11.84 11.13
C LEU A 120 -28.11 12.92 10.20
N ASP A 121 -29.42 12.87 9.96
CA ASP A 121 -30.20 13.94 9.32
C ASP A 121 -29.97 15.30 10.00
#